data_AF-A0A497LQG5-F1
#
_entry.id   AF-A0A497LQG5-F1
#
_cell.length_a   1.000
_cell.length_b   1.000
_cell.length_c   1.000
_cell.angle_alpha   90.00
_cell.angle_beta   90.00
_cell.angle_gamma   90.00
#
_symmetry.space_group_name_H-M   'P 1'
#
loop_
_entity.id
_entity.type
_entity.pdbx_description
1 polymer ?
#
loop_
_entity_poly.entity_id
_entity_poly.type
_entity_poly.pdbx_seq_one_letter_code
_entity_poly.pdbx_strand_id
1 'polypeptide(L)'
;IQWHIRGILPEDKEAYDKGKKSFSEIIVGHSLHQDFRMWFRGLSKPVEWVILDDSMEAYERYNLGKRDPRTGNVQKSLAVVKEAEALKEKATKKAQDKLLISEGDTKIIEKYALHEYDNWLPPGDVGSTPYAWGVLVTISIGVAQPGVQRQSLHEYFYYPSKDLPKRNQKLMNGRIIFRAFKQPRPLWWTWMAIRDPRPYSPWCGIDQGVYHLTPAEDLKYIDKEDYPEWKERKKDCE
;
A
#
# COMPACT_ATOMS: atom_id res chain seq x y z
N ILE A 1 1.21 7.51 -4.35
CA ILE A 1 0.41 6.82 -3.30
C ILE A 1 -1.02 7.28 -3.44
N GLN A 2 -1.95 6.34 -3.58
CA GLN A 2 -3.34 6.64 -3.89
C GLN A 2 -4.27 5.81 -3.04
N TRP A 3 -5.39 6.36 -2.61
CA TRP A 3 -6.53 5.58 -2.13
C TRP A 3 -7.44 5.25 -3.29
N HIS A 4 -7.73 3.97 -3.46
CA HIS A 4 -8.51 3.44 -4.54
C HIS A 4 -9.90 3.08 -4.03
N ILE A 5 -10.89 3.87 -4.45
CA ILE A 5 -12.30 3.69 -4.13
C ILE A 5 -13.00 3.14 -5.37
N ARG A 6 -13.88 2.15 -5.19
CA ARG A 6 -14.61 1.51 -6.28
C ARG A 6 -16.10 1.45 -5.99
N GLY A 7 -16.90 1.45 -7.04
CA GLY A 7 -18.34 1.25 -6.96
C GLY A 7 -19.16 2.53 -6.93
N ILE A 8 -18.55 3.68 -7.25
CA ILE A 8 -19.25 4.97 -7.28
C ILE A 8 -20.26 4.95 -8.43
N LEU A 9 -21.53 5.18 -8.09
CA LEU A 9 -22.61 5.09 -9.06
C LEU A 9 -22.48 6.16 -10.15
N PRO A 10 -22.84 5.87 -11.42
CA PRO A 10 -22.79 6.86 -12.50
C PRO A 10 -23.55 8.16 -12.17
N GLU A 11 -24.71 8.07 -11.53
CA GLU A 11 -25.53 9.20 -11.10
C GLU A 11 -24.84 10.06 -10.03
N ASP A 12 -24.10 9.44 -9.11
CA ASP A 12 -23.35 10.14 -8.08
C ASP A 12 -22.14 10.86 -8.68
N LYS A 13 -21.45 10.21 -9.62
CA LYS A 13 -20.37 10.85 -10.37
C LYS A 13 -20.87 12.04 -11.19
N GLU A 14 -22.00 11.89 -11.87
CA GLU A 14 -22.62 12.97 -12.64
C GLU A 14 -23.04 14.14 -11.73
N ALA A 15 -23.59 13.84 -10.55
CA ALA A 15 -23.94 14.86 -9.56
C ALA A 15 -22.70 15.59 -9.02
N TYR A 16 -21.60 14.88 -8.77
CA TYR A 16 -20.32 15.46 -8.37
C TYR A 16 -19.73 16.38 -9.46
N ASP A 17 -19.71 15.93 -10.71
CA ASP A 17 -19.21 16.73 -11.84
C ASP A 17 -20.00 18.03 -12.05
N LYS A 18 -21.30 17.98 -11.74
CA LYS A 18 -22.20 19.15 -11.78
C LYS A 18 -22.12 20.01 -10.51
N GLY A 19 -21.27 19.67 -9.54
CA GLY A 19 -21.13 20.37 -8.26
C GLY A 19 -22.34 20.25 -7.34
N LYS A 20 -23.22 19.27 -7.56
CA LYS A 20 -24.45 19.04 -6.77
C LYS A 20 -24.21 18.19 -5.52
N LYS A 21 -23.22 17.30 -5.58
CA LYS A 21 -22.73 16.52 -4.46
C LYS A 21 -21.23 16.77 -4.29
N SER A 22 -20.78 16.83 -3.05
CA SER A 22 -19.36 16.84 -2.70
C SER A 22 -18.72 15.47 -2.91
N PHE A 23 -17.39 15.42 -2.95
CA PHE A 23 -16.66 14.16 -3.03
C PHE A 23 -16.94 13.26 -1.84
N SER A 24 -16.92 13.82 -0.62
CA SER A 24 -17.32 13.14 0.62
C SER A 24 -18.70 12.45 0.53
N GLU A 25 -19.71 13.09 -0.06
CA GLU A 25 -21.05 12.51 -0.18
C GLU A 25 -21.10 11.27 -1.08
N ILE A 26 -20.28 11.23 -2.14
CA ILE A 26 -20.34 10.16 -3.15
C ILE A 26 -19.43 8.98 -2.84
N ILE A 27 -18.62 9.04 -1.77
CA ILE A 27 -17.70 7.95 -1.39
C ILE A 27 -18.18 7.15 -0.17
N VAL A 28 -19.15 7.66 0.59
CA VAL A 28 -19.73 6.94 1.74
C VAL A 28 -20.37 5.64 1.27
N GLY A 29 -20.14 4.55 2.01
CA GLY A 29 -20.66 3.24 1.65
C GLY A 29 -19.85 2.50 0.57
N HIS A 30 -18.71 3.04 0.15
CA HIS A 30 -17.82 2.37 -0.81
C HIS A 30 -16.58 1.77 -0.13
N SER A 31 -15.98 0.77 -0.77
CA SER A 31 -14.76 0.11 -0.26
C SER A 31 -13.50 0.86 -0.70
N LEU A 32 -12.46 0.83 0.14
CA LEU A 32 -11.17 1.48 -0.10
C LEU A 32 -9.99 0.53 0.16
N HIS A 33 -8.95 0.67 -0.67
CA HIS A 33 -7.60 0.17 -0.40
C HIS A 33 -6.57 1.23 -0.79
N GLN A 34 -5.32 1.09 -0.34
CA GLN A 34 -4.25 1.99 -0.71
C GLN A 34 -3.31 1.35 -1.75
N ASP A 35 -3.11 2.02 -2.87
CA ASP A 35 -2.15 1.64 -3.89
C ASP A 35 -0.82 2.39 -3.69
N PHE A 36 0.27 1.62 -3.56
CA PHE A 36 1.63 2.14 -3.61
C PHE A 36 2.32 1.68 -4.90
N ARG A 37 2.40 2.60 -5.86
CA ARG A 37 2.91 2.38 -7.22
C ARG A 37 4.23 3.10 -7.40
N MET A 38 5.25 2.39 -7.86
CA MET A 38 6.61 2.89 -8.05
C MET A 38 7.12 2.54 -9.46
N TRP A 39 7.70 3.52 -10.15
CA TRP A 39 8.33 3.34 -11.45
C TRP A 39 9.84 3.44 -11.29
N PHE A 40 10.53 2.30 -11.20
CA PHE A 40 11.98 2.27 -11.17
C PHE A 40 12.55 2.32 -12.59
N ARG A 41 13.57 3.16 -12.79
CA ARG A 41 14.29 3.25 -14.06
C ARG A 41 14.88 1.89 -14.43
N GLY A 42 14.64 1.45 -15.66
CA GLY A 42 15.13 0.17 -16.17
C GLY A 42 14.17 -1.01 -15.99
N LEU A 43 13.06 -0.84 -15.27
CA LEU A 43 11.96 -1.81 -15.27
C LEU A 43 10.93 -1.45 -16.35
N SER A 44 10.40 -2.48 -17.03
CA SER A 44 9.35 -2.32 -18.05
C SER A 44 7.95 -2.17 -17.45
N LYS A 45 7.79 -2.47 -16.17
CA LYS A 45 6.53 -2.39 -15.43
C LYS A 45 6.74 -1.71 -14.07
N PRO A 46 5.71 -1.04 -13.53
CA PRO A 46 5.77 -0.52 -12.17
C PRO A 46 5.77 -1.65 -11.13
N VAL A 47 6.37 -1.37 -9.98
CA VAL A 47 6.22 -2.16 -8.75
C VAL A 47 4.98 -1.65 -8.03
N GLU A 48 3.97 -2.50 -7.84
CA GLU A 48 2.67 -2.12 -7.26
C GLU A 48 2.28 -2.99 -6.07
N TRP A 49 2.15 -2.34 -4.91
CA TRP A 49 1.57 -2.92 -3.70
C TRP A 49 0.16 -2.40 -3.47
N VAL A 50 -0.75 -3.30 -3.10
CA VAL A 50 -2.06 -3.00 -2.54
C VAL A 50 -1.96 -3.17 -1.03
N ILE A 51 -2.28 -2.12 -0.27
CA ILE A 51 -2.24 -2.09 1.18
C ILE A 51 -3.66 -2.08 1.70
N LEU A 52 -3.93 -2.95 2.66
CA LEU A 52 -5.24 -3.22 3.24
C LEU A 52 -5.20 -3.02 4.75
N ASP A 53 -6.13 -2.21 5.24
CA ASP A 53 -6.39 -1.96 6.67
C ASP A 53 -7.89 -2.00 6.95
N ASP A 54 -8.22 -2.08 8.25
CA ASP A 54 -9.60 -2.21 8.74
C ASP A 54 -10.31 -0.88 9.01
N SER A 55 -9.62 0.26 8.87
CA SER A 55 -10.14 1.59 9.21
C SER A 55 -9.28 2.70 8.60
N MET A 56 -9.87 3.89 8.35
CA MET A 56 -9.09 5.03 7.86
C MET A 56 -8.09 5.54 8.89
N GLU A 57 -8.36 5.40 10.19
CA GLU A 57 -7.37 5.73 11.22
C GLU A 57 -6.18 4.77 11.20
N ALA A 58 -6.38 3.49 10.87
CA ALA A 58 -5.27 2.55 10.69
C ALA A 58 -4.42 2.93 9.47
N TYR A 59 -5.04 3.24 8.32
CA TYR A 59 -4.33 3.78 7.15
C TYR A 59 -3.56 5.06 7.50
N GLU A 60 -4.17 6.00 8.24
CA GLU A 60 -3.50 7.24 8.64
C GLU A 60 -2.30 6.95 9.56
N ARG A 61 -2.45 6.07 10.55
CA ARG A 61 -1.35 5.67 11.44
C ARG A 61 -0.21 5.03 10.66
N TYR A 62 -0.53 4.11 9.75
CA TYR A 62 0.44 3.45 8.88
C TYR A 62 1.21 4.49 8.07
N ASN A 63 0.50 5.35 7.34
CA ASN A 63 1.09 6.39 6.50
C ASN A 63 1.90 7.44 7.29
N LEU A 64 1.64 7.62 8.59
CA LEU A 64 2.43 8.54 9.43
C LEU A 64 3.55 7.84 10.21
N GLY A 65 3.75 6.52 10.02
CA GLY A 65 4.74 5.75 10.77
C GLY A 65 4.50 5.79 12.28
N LYS A 66 3.23 5.71 12.69
CA LYS A 66 2.84 5.71 14.12
C LYS A 66 2.79 4.30 14.69
N ARG A 67 2.70 4.23 16.01
CA ARG A 67 2.45 2.99 16.74
C ARG A 67 0.95 2.66 16.72
N ASP A 68 0.65 1.37 16.69
CA ASP A 68 -0.70 0.85 16.95
C ASP A 68 -1.02 1.05 18.44
N PRO A 69 -2.09 1.78 18.80
CA PRO A 69 -2.46 2.02 20.20
C PRO A 69 -2.85 0.76 20.95
N ARG A 70 -3.29 -0.31 20.26
CA ARG A 70 -3.72 -1.56 20.90
C ARG A 70 -2.54 -2.38 21.41
N THR A 71 -1.43 -2.36 20.67
CA THR A 71 -0.26 -3.22 20.95
C THR A 71 0.98 -2.44 21.38
N GLY A 72 1.05 -1.13 21.13
CA GLY A 72 2.24 -0.31 21.33
C GLY A 72 3.36 -0.57 20.31
N ASN A 73 3.18 -1.54 19.41
CA ASN A 73 4.11 -1.85 18.32
C ASN A 73 3.96 -0.87 17.17
N VAL A 74 4.84 -0.96 16.16
CA VAL A 74 4.64 -0.24 14.90
C VAL A 74 3.32 -0.65 14.25
N GLN A 75 2.57 0.32 13.71
CA GLN A 75 1.39 0.02 12.90
C GLN A 75 1.83 -0.81 11.69
N LYS A 76 1.27 -2.01 11.57
CA LYS A 76 1.43 -2.88 10.41
C LYS A 76 0.13 -2.92 9.63
N SER A 77 0.25 -2.98 8.32
CA SER A 77 -0.87 -3.12 7.39
C SER A 77 -0.65 -4.37 6.55
N LEU A 78 -1.74 -5.00 6.13
CA LEU A 78 -1.65 -6.12 5.21
C LEU A 78 -1.26 -5.59 3.82
N ALA A 79 -0.37 -6.30 3.12
CA ALA A 79 0.01 -5.98 1.76
C ALA A 79 -0.32 -7.13 0.81
N VAL A 80 -0.63 -6.81 -0.43
CA VAL A 80 -0.89 -7.75 -1.52
C VAL A 80 -0.15 -7.26 -2.76
N VAL A 81 0.40 -8.19 -3.51
CA VAL A 81 1.02 -7.92 -4.80
C VAL A 81 -0.08 -7.82 -5.85
N LYS A 82 -0.18 -6.69 -6.56
CA LYS A 82 -1.31 -6.44 -7.47
C LYS A 82 -1.36 -7.40 -8.67
N GLU A 83 -0.20 -7.79 -9.21
CA GLU A 83 -0.13 -8.80 -10.28
C GLU A 83 -0.68 -10.17 -9.84
N ALA A 84 -0.69 -10.47 -8.53
CA ALA A 84 -1.28 -11.69 -7.95
C ALA A 84 -2.81 -11.66 -7.91
N GLU A 85 -3.40 -10.50 -7.65
CA GLU A 85 -4.86 -10.35 -7.56
C GLU A 85 -5.53 -10.51 -8.93
N ALA A 86 -4.88 -10.03 -9.99
CA ALA A 86 -5.35 -10.19 -11.37
C ALA A 86 -5.43 -11.67 -11.79
N LEU A 87 -4.65 -12.55 -11.16
CA LEU A 87 -4.62 -13.99 -11.45
C LEU A 87 -5.58 -14.82 -10.56
N LYS A 88 -6.13 -14.23 -9.49
CA LYS A 88 -7.07 -14.91 -8.58
C LYS A 88 -8.54 -14.70 -8.99
N GLU A 89 -8.84 -14.83 -10.29
CA GLU A 89 -10.21 -15.18 -10.72
C GLU A 89 -10.45 -16.67 -10.44
N LYS A 90 -10.86 -16.99 -9.21
CA LYS A 90 -11.63 -18.18 -8.79
C LYS A 90 -11.64 -18.29 -7.26
N ALA A 91 -12.31 -17.35 -6.61
CA ALA A 91 -12.79 -17.57 -5.25
C ALA A 91 -14.20 -17.03 -5.15
N THR A 92 -15.17 -17.93 -5.04
CA THR A 92 -16.54 -17.63 -4.60
C THR A 92 -16.44 -17.07 -3.18
N LYS A 93 -16.20 -15.75 -3.06
CA LYS A 93 -16.14 -15.09 -1.75
C LYS A 93 -17.55 -15.08 -1.17
N LYS A 94 -17.75 -15.77 -0.05
CA LYS A 94 -18.88 -15.50 0.85
C LYS A 94 -18.92 -14.00 1.13
N ALA A 95 -20.12 -13.42 1.18
CA ALA A 95 -20.32 -12.03 1.58
C ALA A 95 -19.73 -11.84 2.98
N GLN A 96 -18.51 -11.34 3.04
CA GLN A 96 -17.94 -10.77 4.26
C GLN A 96 -18.50 -9.36 4.39
N ASP A 97 -18.72 -8.93 5.62
CA ASP A 97 -19.02 -7.53 5.92
C ASP A 97 -17.92 -6.69 5.28
N LYS A 98 -18.26 -6.02 4.18
CA LYS A 98 -17.34 -5.11 3.53
C LYS A 98 -17.17 -3.96 4.52
N LEU A 99 -15.94 -3.71 4.94
CA LEU A 99 -15.61 -2.44 5.58
C LEU A 99 -15.78 -1.36 4.52
N LEU A 100 -16.77 -0.50 4.74
CA LEU A 100 -17.15 0.60 3.85
C LEU A 100 -16.79 1.91 4.52
N ILE A 101 -16.48 2.92 3.71
CA ILE A 101 -16.21 4.28 4.16
C ILE A 101 -17.44 4.82 4.89
N SER A 102 -17.26 5.22 6.15
CA SER A 102 -18.27 5.97 6.91
C SER A 102 -18.19 7.47 6.64
N GLU A 103 -19.19 8.23 7.10
CA GLU A 103 -19.13 9.70 7.06
C GLU A 103 -17.90 10.26 7.80
N GLY A 104 -17.49 9.63 8.91
CA GLY A 104 -16.31 10.03 9.68
C GLY A 104 -15.01 9.82 8.92
N ASP A 105 -14.92 8.71 8.18
CA ASP A 105 -13.77 8.35 7.35
C ASP A 105 -13.52 9.38 6.24
N THR A 106 -14.58 9.97 5.67
CA THR A 106 -14.47 10.99 4.61
C THR A 106 -13.60 12.17 5.05
N LYS A 107 -13.64 12.56 6.32
CA LYS A 107 -12.81 13.65 6.87
C LYS A 107 -11.32 13.34 6.79
N ILE A 108 -10.94 12.08 7.01
CA ILE A 108 -9.54 11.64 6.87
C ILE A 108 -9.17 11.60 5.39
N ILE A 109 -10.09 11.16 4.54
CA ILE A 109 -9.88 11.10 3.08
C ILE A 109 -9.62 12.50 2.52
N GLU A 110 -10.56 13.41 2.70
CA GLU A 110 -10.50 14.81 2.27
C GLU A 110 -9.30 15.56 2.86
N LYS A 111 -8.92 15.25 4.11
CA LYS A 111 -7.78 15.89 4.78
C LYS A 111 -6.48 15.74 3.98
N TYR A 112 -6.30 14.65 3.25
CA TYR A 112 -5.07 14.34 2.50
C TYR A 112 -5.26 14.27 0.99
N ALA A 113 -6.50 14.32 0.49
CA ALA A 113 -6.77 14.27 -0.95
C ALA A 113 -6.10 15.45 -1.68
N LEU A 114 -5.52 15.14 -2.84
CA LEU A 114 -4.95 16.09 -3.79
C LEU A 114 -5.73 15.95 -5.10
N HIS A 115 -6.97 16.44 -5.07
CA HIS A 115 -7.97 16.19 -6.11
C HIS A 115 -7.53 16.58 -7.52
N GLU A 116 -6.60 17.53 -7.65
CA GLU A 116 -6.00 17.91 -8.93
C GLU A 116 -5.20 16.78 -9.60
N TYR A 117 -4.80 15.75 -8.85
CA TYR A 117 -4.10 14.56 -9.33
C TYR A 117 -4.94 13.28 -9.23
N ASP A 118 -6.23 13.39 -8.93
CA ASP A 118 -7.10 12.23 -8.88
C ASP A 118 -7.31 11.66 -10.28
N ASN A 119 -7.34 10.34 -10.38
CA ASN A 119 -7.65 9.66 -11.63
C ASN A 119 -8.99 8.93 -11.52
N TRP A 120 -9.97 9.38 -12.29
CA TRP A 120 -11.28 8.76 -12.38
C TRP A 120 -11.28 7.66 -13.42
N LEU A 121 -11.74 6.48 -13.02
CA LEU A 121 -11.77 5.28 -13.83
C LEU A 121 -13.21 5.02 -14.26
N PRO A 122 -13.56 5.15 -15.55
CA PRO A 122 -14.90 4.89 -16.04
C PRO A 122 -15.29 3.41 -15.83
N PRO A 123 -16.59 3.10 -15.78
CA PRO A 123 -17.06 1.71 -15.70
C PRO A 123 -16.45 0.83 -16.79
N GLY A 124 -15.95 -0.34 -16.39
CA GLY A 124 -15.29 -1.31 -17.26
C GLY A 124 -13.77 -1.13 -17.42
N ASP A 125 -13.20 -0.01 -16.98
CA ASP A 125 -11.75 0.18 -16.98
C ASP A 125 -11.07 -0.65 -15.88
N VAL A 126 -9.78 -0.93 -16.09
CA VAL A 126 -8.93 -1.63 -15.12
C VAL A 126 -8.92 -0.88 -13.77
N GLY A 127 -9.49 -1.52 -12.74
CA GLY A 127 -9.62 -0.94 -11.41
C GLY A 127 -11.03 -0.42 -11.08
N SER A 128 -11.93 -0.31 -12.06
CA SER A 128 -13.35 -0.02 -11.84
C SER A 128 -14.17 -1.32 -11.76
N THR A 129 -15.48 -1.20 -11.51
CA THR A 129 -16.41 -2.33 -11.77
C THR A 129 -17.02 -2.16 -13.16
N PRO A 130 -17.65 -3.21 -13.75
CA PRO A 130 -18.25 -3.10 -15.08
C PRO A 130 -19.33 -2.02 -15.21
N TYR A 131 -19.94 -1.60 -14.09
CA TYR A 131 -21.11 -0.72 -14.08
C TYR A 131 -20.96 0.54 -13.22
N ALA A 132 -19.83 0.71 -12.54
CA ALA A 132 -19.62 1.81 -11.61
C ALA A 132 -18.19 2.33 -11.67
N TRP A 133 -18.04 3.61 -11.38
CA TRP A 133 -16.77 4.31 -11.42
C TRP A 133 -15.83 3.81 -10.33
N GLY A 134 -14.54 3.88 -10.65
CA GLY A 134 -13.46 3.90 -9.67
C GLY A 134 -12.85 5.29 -9.58
N VAL A 135 -12.19 5.59 -8.47
CA VAL A 135 -11.35 6.77 -8.34
C VAL A 135 -10.07 6.42 -7.60
N LEU A 136 -8.96 6.89 -8.13
CA LEU A 136 -7.65 6.86 -7.50
C LEU A 136 -7.40 8.23 -6.88
N VAL A 137 -7.74 8.38 -5.61
CA VAL A 137 -7.54 9.59 -4.83
C VAL A 137 -6.05 9.73 -4.50
N THR A 138 -5.39 10.73 -5.05
CA THR A 138 -3.96 10.91 -4.84
C THR A 138 -3.70 11.58 -3.50
N ILE A 139 -2.87 10.96 -2.65
CA ILE A 139 -2.51 11.52 -1.33
C ILE A 139 -1.03 11.89 -1.22
N SER A 140 -0.17 11.34 -2.08
CA SER A 140 1.24 11.68 -2.11
C SER A 140 1.89 11.28 -3.43
N ILE A 141 2.76 12.14 -3.94
CA ILE A 141 3.63 11.93 -5.10
C ILE A 141 5.06 12.25 -4.65
N GLY A 142 6.04 11.45 -5.07
CA GLY A 142 7.40 11.58 -4.57
C GLY A 142 8.36 10.63 -5.25
N VAL A 143 9.59 10.58 -4.73
CA VAL A 143 10.66 9.71 -5.23
C VAL A 143 10.77 8.50 -4.32
N ALA A 144 10.76 7.31 -4.91
CA ALA A 144 11.08 6.07 -4.22
C ALA A 144 12.47 5.60 -4.63
N GLN A 145 13.27 5.16 -3.67
CA GLN A 145 14.53 4.46 -3.89
C GLN A 145 14.44 3.05 -3.32
N PRO A 146 14.97 2.04 -4.02
CA PRO A 146 15.01 0.69 -3.49
C PRO A 146 16.17 0.54 -2.50
N GLY A 147 15.89 -0.11 -1.37
CA GLY A 147 16.89 -0.67 -0.46
C GLY A 147 17.11 -2.15 -0.75
N VAL A 148 17.22 -2.96 0.31
CA VAL A 148 17.32 -4.41 0.18
C VAL A 148 16.10 -5.03 -0.52
N GLN A 149 16.34 -5.85 -1.56
CA GLN A 149 15.30 -6.50 -2.37
C GLN A 149 15.49 -8.03 -2.44
N ARG A 150 14.73 -8.78 -1.63
CA ARG A 150 14.74 -10.24 -1.57
C ARG A 150 13.35 -10.79 -1.84
N GLN A 151 13.26 -12.07 -2.18
CA GLN A 151 11.99 -12.74 -2.46
C GLN A 151 10.95 -12.57 -1.33
N SER A 152 11.37 -12.61 -0.06
CA SER A 152 10.48 -12.52 1.11
C SER A 152 10.54 -11.18 1.86
N LEU A 153 11.36 -10.22 1.39
CA LEU A 153 11.60 -8.93 2.04
C LEU A 153 11.94 -7.84 1.01
N HIS A 154 11.17 -6.77 0.99
CA HIS A 154 11.47 -5.57 0.22
C HIS A 154 11.57 -4.34 1.13
N GLU A 155 12.55 -3.50 0.86
CA GLU A 155 12.77 -2.23 1.54
C GLU A 155 12.70 -1.09 0.53
N TYR A 156 11.90 -0.07 0.82
CA TYR A 156 11.82 1.13 0.00
C TYR A 156 12.06 2.37 0.85
N PHE A 157 12.68 3.39 0.26
CA PHE A 157 12.81 4.72 0.85
C PHE A 157 11.97 5.67 0.02
N TYR A 158 10.91 6.21 0.61
CA TYR A 158 10.02 7.13 -0.08
C TYR A 158 10.17 8.54 0.46
N TYR A 159 10.33 9.48 -0.46
CA TYR A 159 10.48 10.90 -0.17
C TYR A 159 9.38 11.67 -0.91
N PRO A 160 8.34 12.13 -0.19
CA PRO A 160 7.30 12.98 -0.79
C PRO A 160 7.89 14.22 -1.45
N SER A 161 7.27 14.68 -2.54
CA SER A 161 7.68 15.91 -3.20
C SER A 161 7.58 17.11 -2.25
N LYS A 162 8.56 18.02 -2.36
CA LYS A 162 8.62 19.26 -1.56
C LYS A 162 7.50 20.24 -1.93
N ASP A 163 6.87 20.07 -3.09
CA ASP A 163 5.80 20.93 -3.60
C ASP A 163 4.42 20.57 -3.05
N LEU A 164 4.29 19.40 -2.40
CA LEU A 164 3.04 18.99 -1.77
C LEU A 164 2.73 19.82 -0.52
N PRO A 165 1.46 19.88 -0.07
CA PRO A 165 1.14 20.46 1.24
C PRO A 165 1.96 19.81 2.38
N LYS A 166 2.33 20.60 3.39
CA LYS A 166 3.19 20.14 4.51
C LYS A 166 2.65 18.92 5.25
N ARG A 167 1.33 18.71 5.25
CA ARG A 167 0.71 17.51 5.82
C ARG A 167 1.01 16.26 4.98
N ASN A 168 0.91 16.35 3.65
CA ASN A 168 1.17 15.26 2.71
C ASN A 168 2.65 14.91 2.64
N GLN A 169 3.54 15.90 2.86
CA GLN A 169 4.99 15.69 2.97
C GLN A 169 5.39 14.75 4.14
N LYS A 170 4.50 14.51 5.10
CA LYS A 170 4.74 13.59 6.21
C LYS A 170 4.30 12.16 5.91
N LEU A 171 3.45 11.96 4.90
CA LEU A 171 2.92 10.65 4.57
C LEU A 171 4.00 9.80 3.93
N MET A 172 4.24 8.62 4.50
CA MET A 172 5.13 7.59 3.98
C MET A 172 6.59 8.04 3.86
N ASN A 173 6.94 9.17 4.50
CA ASN A 173 8.26 9.76 4.38
C ASN A 173 9.30 8.95 5.18
N GLY A 174 10.22 8.32 4.47
CA GLY A 174 11.28 7.50 5.02
C GLY A 174 11.18 6.05 4.58
N ARG A 175 11.61 5.16 5.47
CA ARG A 175 11.77 3.74 5.15
C ARG A 175 10.48 2.95 5.34
N ILE A 176 10.13 2.19 4.31
CA ILE A 176 8.98 1.30 4.25
C ILE A 176 9.50 -0.13 4.08
N ILE A 177 8.99 -1.04 4.89
CA ILE A 177 9.37 -2.45 4.87
C ILE A 177 8.15 -3.26 4.42
N PHE A 178 8.34 -4.18 3.50
CA PHE A 178 7.39 -5.22 3.12
C PHE A 178 8.03 -6.57 3.42
N ARG A 179 7.38 -7.39 4.23
CA ARG A 179 7.91 -8.70 4.62
C ARG A 179 6.83 -9.77 4.61
N ALA A 180 7.15 -10.92 4.05
CA ALA A 180 6.29 -12.09 4.11
C ALA A 180 6.45 -12.83 5.44
N PHE A 181 5.34 -13.25 6.04
CA PHE A 181 5.29 -14.07 7.24
C PHE A 181 4.54 -15.38 6.96
N LYS A 182 4.96 -16.48 7.59
CA LYS A 182 4.49 -17.84 7.27
C LYS A 182 3.18 -18.25 7.98
N GLN A 183 2.90 -17.72 9.17
CA GLN A 183 1.78 -18.17 10.01
C GLN A 183 0.77 -17.03 10.27
N PRO A 184 -0.56 -17.33 10.31
CA PRO A 184 -1.20 -18.64 10.13
C PRO A 184 -1.28 -19.11 8.65
N ARG A 185 -1.02 -18.21 7.70
CA ARG A 185 -0.76 -18.52 6.28
C ARG A 185 0.25 -17.50 5.73
N PRO A 186 0.93 -17.79 4.61
CA PRO A 186 1.80 -16.83 3.95
C PRO A 186 1.09 -15.51 3.63
N LEU A 187 1.56 -14.41 4.23
CA LEU A 187 1.02 -13.06 4.01
C LEU A 187 2.14 -12.03 3.98
N TRP A 188 2.02 -11.05 3.08
CA TRP A 188 2.84 -9.85 3.10
C TRP A 188 2.29 -8.86 4.12
N TRP A 189 3.17 -8.33 4.95
CA TRP A 189 2.88 -7.24 5.87
C TRP A 189 3.80 -6.08 5.58
N THR A 190 3.29 -4.86 5.76
CA THR A 190 4.06 -3.64 5.58
C THR A 190 4.01 -2.76 6.81
N TRP A 191 5.10 -2.04 7.07
CA TRP A 191 5.16 -0.99 8.08
C TRP A 191 6.19 0.06 7.70
N MET A 192 5.99 1.28 8.16
CA MET A 192 7.02 2.32 8.13
C MET A 192 7.93 2.18 9.35
N ALA A 193 9.22 2.48 9.17
CA ALA A 193 10.10 2.66 10.30
C ALA A 193 9.69 3.95 11.08
N ILE A 194 9.49 3.83 12.39
CA ILE A 194 9.10 4.96 13.27
C ILE A 194 10.30 5.90 13.56
N ARG A 195 11.51 5.37 13.38
CA ARG A 195 12.78 6.11 13.46
C ARG A 195 13.44 6.02 12.09
N ASP A 196 14.58 6.66 11.91
CA ASP A 196 15.40 6.50 10.70
C ASP A 196 16.43 5.37 10.91
N PRO A 197 16.09 4.10 10.66
CA PRO A 197 17.10 3.06 10.55
C PRO A 197 17.73 3.19 9.16
N ARG A 198 19.05 3.24 9.17
CA ARG A 198 19.89 3.01 7.98
C ARG A 198 19.39 1.80 7.18
N PRO A 199 19.64 1.75 5.85
CA PRO A 199 19.31 0.58 5.05
C PRO A 199 19.87 -0.69 5.67
N TYR A 200 19.14 -1.80 5.50
CA TYR A 200 19.70 -3.09 5.90
C TYR A 200 20.97 -3.36 5.09
N SER A 201 21.98 -3.95 5.74
CA SER A 201 23.24 -4.26 5.07
C SER A 201 22.99 -5.24 3.91
N PRO A 202 23.36 -4.89 2.66
CA PRO A 202 23.19 -5.78 1.51
C PRO A 202 24.13 -6.99 1.58
N TRP A 203 25.31 -6.81 2.21
CA TRP A 203 26.33 -7.85 2.40
C TRP A 203 25.84 -8.97 3.32
N CYS A 204 25.09 -8.59 4.37
CA CYS A 204 24.62 -9.52 5.39
C CYS A 204 23.48 -10.43 4.93
N GLY A 205 22.97 -10.30 3.69
CA GLY A 205 22.00 -11.28 3.20
C GLY A 205 21.88 -11.41 1.70
N ILE A 206 23.04 -11.47 1.02
CA ILE A 206 23.20 -11.86 -0.40
C ILE A 206 22.06 -11.28 -1.23
N ASP A 207 21.99 -9.95 -1.29
CA ASP A 207 20.96 -9.26 -2.04
C ASP A 207 20.99 -9.70 -3.52
N GLN A 208 19.84 -10.11 -4.04
CA GLN A 208 19.69 -10.58 -5.42
C GLN A 208 18.99 -9.55 -6.31
N GLY A 209 18.66 -8.35 -5.79
CA GLY A 209 18.05 -7.28 -6.57
C GLY A 209 16.69 -7.68 -7.14
N VAL A 210 15.85 -8.37 -6.36
CA VAL A 210 14.58 -8.92 -6.86
C VAL A 210 13.49 -7.85 -6.79
N TYR A 211 13.21 -7.18 -7.91
CA TYR A 211 12.14 -6.19 -8.00
C TYR A 211 10.77 -6.78 -8.34
N HIS A 212 10.75 -7.96 -8.96
CA HIS A 212 9.51 -8.62 -9.31
C HIS A 212 8.85 -9.18 -8.06
N LEU A 213 7.65 -8.67 -7.76
CA LEU A 213 6.92 -9.03 -6.56
C LEU A 213 6.29 -10.40 -6.72
N THR A 214 6.55 -11.30 -5.78
CA THR A 214 5.98 -12.65 -5.78
C THR A 214 4.83 -12.72 -4.78
N PRO A 215 3.68 -13.32 -5.12
CA PRO A 215 2.61 -13.55 -4.16
C PRO A 215 3.14 -14.32 -2.95
N ALA A 216 2.72 -13.98 -1.73
CA ALA A 216 3.29 -14.61 -0.52
C ALA A 216 3.15 -16.14 -0.53
N GLU A 217 2.06 -16.65 -1.11
CA GLU A 217 1.74 -18.07 -1.23
C GLU A 217 2.67 -18.82 -2.19
N ASP A 218 3.28 -18.12 -3.16
CA ASP A 218 4.18 -18.68 -4.17
C ASP A 218 5.65 -18.57 -3.75
N LEU A 219 5.93 -17.97 -2.59
CA LEU A 219 7.28 -17.88 -2.04
C LEU A 219 7.78 -19.25 -1.62
N LYS A 220 8.85 -19.71 -2.30
CA LYS A 220 9.52 -20.97 -1.98
C LYS A 220 10.10 -20.97 -0.56
N TYR A 221 10.62 -19.83 -0.12
CA TYR A 221 11.19 -19.64 1.22
C TYR A 221 10.64 -18.37 1.85
N ILE A 222 10.09 -18.51 3.06
CA ILE A 222 9.69 -17.40 3.91
C ILE A 222 10.55 -17.48 5.16
N ASP A 223 11.51 -16.57 5.23
CA ASP A 223 12.59 -16.60 6.20
C ASP A 223 12.04 -16.53 7.62
N LYS A 224 12.33 -17.56 8.43
CA LYS A 224 12.69 -17.33 9.83
C LYS A 224 14.11 -16.76 9.77
N GLU A 225 14.43 -15.71 10.52
CA GLU A 225 15.69 -14.93 10.40
C GLU A 225 17.03 -15.69 10.50
N ASP A 226 17.02 -17.02 10.62
CA ASP A 226 18.21 -17.87 10.65
C ASP A 226 18.27 -18.76 9.39
N TYR A 227 19.24 -18.47 8.52
CA TYR A 227 19.73 -19.43 7.54
C TYR A 227 20.86 -20.27 8.15
N PRO A 228 20.93 -21.59 7.89
CA PRO A 228 22.04 -22.43 8.36
C PRO A 228 23.41 -21.92 7.89
N GLU A 229 23.52 -21.36 6.69
CA GLU A 229 24.75 -20.74 6.17
C GLU A 229 25.15 -19.42 6.87
N TRP A 230 24.32 -18.86 7.75
CA TRP A 230 24.60 -17.60 8.47
C TRP A 230 25.40 -17.77 9.76
N LYS A 231 25.59 -19.00 10.26
CA LYS A 231 26.44 -19.23 11.44
C LYS A 231 27.89 -18.78 11.22
N GLU A 232 28.37 -18.78 9.98
CA GLU A 232 29.75 -18.44 9.63
C GLU A 232 29.98 -16.96 9.29
N ARG A 233 28.91 -16.16 9.06
CA ARG A 233 29.00 -14.76 8.60
C ARG A 233 28.79 -13.70 9.69
N LYS A 234 28.62 -14.11 10.95
CA LYS A 234 28.26 -13.20 12.07
C LYS A 234 29.26 -12.08 12.36
N LYS A 235 30.53 -12.21 11.99
CA LYS A 235 31.59 -11.25 12.39
C LYS A 235 31.52 -9.87 11.72
N ASP A 236 30.86 -9.74 10.57
CA ASP A 236 30.75 -8.47 9.83
C ASP A 236 29.35 -7.83 9.91
N CYS A 237 28.44 -8.44 10.69
CA CYS A 237 27.00 -8.12 10.71
C CYS A 237 26.45 -7.79 12.11
N GLU A 238 27.31 -7.71 13.14
CA GLU A 238 27.05 -7.13 14.47
C GLU A 238 27.61 -5.71 14.56
#